data_AF-S8F3X8-F1
#
_entry.id   AF-S8F3X8-F1
#
_cell.length_a   1.000
_cell.length_b   1.000
_cell.length_c   1.000
_cell.angle_alpha   90.00
_cell.angle_beta   90.00
_cell.angle_gamma   90.00
#
_symmetry.space_group_name_H-M   'P 1'
#
loop_
_entity.id
_entity.type
_entity.pdbx_description
1 polymer ?
#
loop_
_entity_poly.entity_id
_entity_poly.type
_entity_poly.pdbx_seq_one_letter_code
_entity_poly.pdbx_strand_id
1 'polypeptide(L)'
;MTHPNPLQTRFSRSASLVSRMPLVRLFFTIAAPLLFSPSPCPFLPLKTHCLAIQLGKPQGSPPASQKEAIRDTGVSHQKGEPSDSSSEPKPQGTVAETPGAASAAAAEVGRPSRSSAGPGKKKRGPSLFTEETMGPSKRHPCLKTLAAAVERFQAQHLTGRDAAKAFVDAIQECGIQVVASDYDRTAISVHSGGSARRDDLSVLGALTPDFKLLGEELTRRNIPIYFVTFSDKGENRGDRIAAGPLVEATLKASNANFEAQGVFGYYPPFYSEPEDYAPLGLSAPMPTDKSFHIQQVSKASGVPEDKILLLDDDRANCVNFCRSGGAAIHVSGHEGFDFGAVRVVVKPSLIMQ
;
A
#
# COMPACT_ATOMS: atom_id res chain seq x y z
N MET A 1 17.95 68.35 15.77
CA MET A 1 17.80 69.12 17.03
C MET A 1 16.34 68.97 17.45
N THR A 2 16.05 67.88 18.17
CA THR A 2 15.81 67.82 19.63
C THR A 2 14.38 68.20 20.02
N HIS A 3 13.50 67.19 20.04
CA HIS A 3 12.52 67.04 21.09
C HIS A 3 12.55 65.58 21.57
N PRO A 4 12.82 65.33 22.86
CA PRO A 4 12.75 64.01 23.45
C PRO A 4 11.50 63.84 24.34
N ASN A 5 10.98 62.59 24.35
CA ASN A 5 10.50 61.82 25.52
C ASN A 5 9.27 62.29 26.36
N PRO A 6 8.69 61.41 27.21
CA PRO A 6 8.27 60.02 26.97
C PRO A 6 6.94 59.66 27.69
N LEU A 7 6.62 58.37 27.59
CA LEU A 7 5.55 57.57 28.20
C LEU A 7 5.38 57.64 29.74
N GLN A 8 4.18 57.19 30.16
CA GLN A 8 3.85 56.25 31.26
C GLN A 8 3.10 56.73 32.53
N THR A 9 1.83 56.25 32.61
CA THR A 9 1.13 55.57 33.73
C THR A 9 0.95 56.23 35.11
N ARG A 10 -0.30 56.25 35.61
CA ARG A 10 -0.77 55.40 36.73
C ARG A 10 -2.27 55.59 37.07
N PHE A 11 -2.81 54.49 37.59
CA PHE A 11 -4.13 54.21 38.16
C PHE A 11 -4.62 55.19 39.25
N SER A 12 -5.95 55.37 39.37
CA SER A 12 -6.65 55.30 40.65
C SER A 12 -8.15 54.97 40.50
N ARG A 13 -8.70 54.36 41.56
CA ARG A 13 -9.94 53.58 41.67
C ARG A 13 -11.17 54.41 42.10
N SER A 14 -12.33 53.93 41.63
CA SER A 14 -13.62 53.69 42.34
C SER A 14 -14.41 54.83 43.02
N ALA A 15 -15.66 55.00 42.59
CA ALA A 15 -16.83 55.05 43.48
C ALA A 15 -18.14 54.74 42.71
N SER A 16 -19.02 53.99 43.39
CA SER A 16 -20.27 53.38 42.94
C SER A 16 -21.45 54.33 42.78
N LEU A 17 -22.41 54.00 41.92
CA LEU A 17 -23.83 54.20 42.23
C LEU A 17 -24.72 53.15 41.58
N VAL A 18 -25.55 52.56 42.44
CA VAL A 18 -26.53 51.49 42.23
C VAL A 18 -27.81 52.08 41.66
N SER A 19 -28.44 51.43 40.69
CA SER A 19 -29.90 51.50 40.53
C SER A 19 -30.47 50.22 39.94
N ARG A 20 -31.61 49.83 40.51
CA ARG A 20 -32.33 48.56 40.40
C ARG A 20 -33.26 48.55 39.17
N MET A 21 -33.60 47.37 38.64
CA MET A 21 -34.96 46.99 38.17
C MET A 21 -35.03 45.50 37.73
N PRO A 22 -36.22 44.89 37.60
CA PRO A 22 -36.55 43.67 38.36
C PRO A 22 -36.61 42.36 37.56
N LEU A 23 -36.60 41.29 38.36
CA LEU A 23 -36.77 39.88 38.05
C LEU A 23 -38.24 39.58 37.67
N VAL A 24 -38.49 39.01 36.48
CA VAL A 24 -39.78 38.38 36.14
C VAL A 24 -39.58 36.87 36.17
N ARG A 25 -40.24 36.23 37.15
CA ARG A 25 -40.43 34.78 37.23
C ARG A 25 -41.71 34.42 36.47
N LEU A 26 -41.62 33.45 35.56
CA LEU A 26 -42.80 32.76 35.03
C LEU A 26 -42.64 31.27 35.31
N PHE A 27 -43.53 30.73 36.15
CA PHE A 27 -43.76 29.30 36.33
C PHE A 27 -44.95 28.90 35.46
N PHE A 28 -44.82 27.83 34.68
CA PHE A 28 -45.93 26.95 34.32
C PHE A 28 -45.45 25.51 34.23
N THR A 29 -46.16 24.64 34.94
CA THR A 29 -45.96 23.20 35.10
C THR A 29 -46.75 22.39 34.07
N ILE A 30 -46.06 21.37 33.52
CA ILE A 30 -46.48 19.98 33.23
C ILE A 30 -47.61 19.72 32.22
N ALA A 31 -47.24 19.08 31.11
CA ALA A 31 -47.93 17.91 30.57
C ALA A 31 -46.95 17.04 29.77
N ALA A 32 -46.79 15.78 30.17
CA ALA A 32 -46.03 14.75 29.47
C ALA A 32 -46.88 14.12 28.34
N PRO A 33 -46.22 13.51 27.35
CA PRO A 33 -46.55 12.12 27.07
C PRO A 33 -45.28 11.24 27.04
N LEU A 34 -45.39 10.12 27.76
CA LEU A 34 -44.60 8.91 27.55
C LEU A 34 -44.80 8.43 26.10
N LEU A 35 -43.74 7.89 25.48
CA LEU A 35 -43.70 6.54 24.89
C LEU A 35 -42.36 6.29 24.15
N PHE A 36 -41.71 5.18 24.55
CA PHE A 36 -40.67 4.38 23.89
C PHE A 36 -39.24 4.92 23.70
N SER A 37 -38.39 4.54 24.66
CA SER A 37 -36.97 4.19 24.47
C SER A 37 -36.87 2.72 24.01
N PRO A 38 -35.85 2.34 23.22
CA PRO A 38 -34.89 1.39 23.78
C PRO A 38 -33.42 1.78 23.55
N SER A 39 -32.73 1.88 24.68
CA SER A 39 -31.36 1.49 25.04
C SER A 39 -30.16 1.66 24.08
N PRO A 40 -29.01 2.11 24.63
CA PRO A 40 -27.72 2.13 23.94
C PRO A 40 -27.07 0.75 23.94
N CYS A 41 -26.50 0.34 22.81
CA CYS A 41 -25.67 -0.86 22.71
C CYS A 41 -24.41 -0.72 23.58
N PRO A 42 -24.08 -1.69 24.45
CA PRO A 42 -22.77 -1.75 25.07
C PRO A 42 -21.76 -2.36 24.08
N PHE A 43 -20.67 -1.63 23.84
CA PHE A 43 -19.48 -2.17 23.20
C PHE A 43 -18.88 -3.26 24.09
N LEU A 44 -18.77 -4.47 23.55
CA LEU A 44 -17.86 -5.52 24.03
C LEU A 44 -16.85 -5.81 22.91
N PRO A 45 -15.57 -6.10 23.23
CA PRO A 45 -14.52 -6.27 22.24
C PRO A 45 -14.66 -7.66 21.59
N LEU A 46 -14.81 -7.71 20.26
CA LEU A 46 -14.73 -8.97 19.53
C LEU A 46 -13.27 -9.41 19.45
N LYS A 47 -13.00 -10.53 20.11
CA LYS A 47 -11.79 -11.34 19.91
C LYS A 47 -11.77 -11.86 18.47
N THR A 48 -10.55 -11.94 17.96
CA THR A 48 -10.14 -12.61 16.73
C THR A 48 -10.84 -13.96 16.53
N HIS A 49 -11.64 -14.07 15.48
CA HIS A 49 -12.05 -15.36 14.93
C HIS A 49 -11.13 -15.71 13.76
N CYS A 50 -10.14 -16.58 14.04
CA CYS A 50 -9.52 -17.42 13.02
C CYS A 50 -10.61 -18.28 12.36
N LEU A 51 -10.92 -18.02 11.11
CA LEU A 51 -11.73 -18.94 10.30
C LEU A 51 -10.81 -20.05 9.76
N ALA A 52 -10.67 -21.13 10.53
CA ALA A 52 -10.17 -22.39 10.00
C ALA A 52 -11.35 -23.13 9.36
N ILE A 53 -11.36 -23.22 8.03
CA ILE A 53 -12.31 -24.06 7.30
C ILE A 53 -11.84 -25.52 7.47
N GLN A 54 -12.48 -26.25 8.39
CA GLN A 54 -12.37 -27.71 8.45
C GLN A 54 -13.26 -28.32 7.37
N LEU A 55 -12.62 -28.91 6.35
CA LEU A 55 -13.29 -29.80 5.40
C LEU A 55 -13.71 -31.08 6.14
N GLY A 56 -15.01 -31.33 6.17
CA GLY A 56 -15.60 -32.52 6.78
C GLY A 56 -15.16 -33.80 6.07
N LYS A 57 -14.71 -34.79 6.84
CA LYS A 57 -14.63 -36.20 6.45
C LYS A 57 -16.04 -36.80 6.43
N PRO A 58 -16.39 -37.65 5.44
CA PRO A 58 -17.40 -38.67 5.63
C PRO A 58 -16.76 -39.96 6.16
N GLN A 59 -17.29 -40.49 7.28
CA GLN A 59 -17.07 -41.87 7.73
C GLN A 59 -18.28 -42.73 7.35
N GLY A 60 -18.02 -43.88 6.72
CA GLY A 60 -18.96 -44.97 6.46
C GLY A 60 -18.19 -46.16 5.86
N SER A 61 -18.10 -47.24 6.64
CA SER A 61 -17.08 -48.31 6.60
C SER A 61 -17.42 -49.52 5.67
N PRO A 62 -16.49 -50.50 5.47
CA PRO A 62 -16.37 -51.46 4.34
C PRO A 62 -16.96 -52.88 4.70
N PRO A 63 -16.61 -54.08 4.12
CA PRO A 63 -15.51 -54.48 3.21
C PRO A 63 -15.75 -55.56 2.13
N ALA A 64 -14.78 -55.73 1.20
CA ALA A 64 -14.20 -57.03 0.79
C ALA A 64 -13.14 -56.85 -0.34
N SER A 65 -11.90 -57.29 -0.09
CA SER A 65 -11.21 -58.35 -0.85
C SER A 65 -9.69 -58.20 -0.76
N GLN A 66 -9.07 -59.24 -0.21
CA GLN A 66 -7.63 -59.47 -0.09
C GLN A 66 -6.99 -59.67 -1.47
N LYS A 67 -5.74 -59.24 -1.63
CA LYS A 67 -4.72 -60.03 -2.33
C LYS A 67 -3.32 -59.66 -1.85
N GLU A 68 -2.61 -60.70 -1.45
CA GLU A 68 -1.25 -60.77 -0.96
C GLU A 68 -0.22 -60.31 -2.02
N ALA A 69 0.91 -59.78 -1.56
CA ALA A 69 2.23 -60.22 -2.03
C ALA A 69 3.32 -59.81 -1.02
N ILE A 70 3.83 -60.84 -0.35
CA ILE A 70 5.01 -60.86 0.50
C ILE A 70 6.27 -60.72 -0.39
N ARG A 71 7.26 -59.93 0.05
CA ARG A 71 8.68 -60.33 -0.09
C ARG A 71 9.54 -59.68 0.99
N ASP A 72 10.08 -60.59 1.78
CA ASP A 72 10.97 -60.46 2.91
C ASP A 72 12.42 -60.64 2.45
N THR A 73 13.36 -59.94 3.09
CA THR A 73 14.79 -60.23 3.34
C THR A 73 15.36 -58.93 3.94
N GLY A 74 15.64 -58.79 5.25
CA GLY A 74 16.66 -59.52 6.03
C GLY A 74 18.04 -58.92 5.70
N VAL A 75 18.94 -58.49 6.60
CA VAL A 75 19.30 -58.89 7.97
C VAL A 75 20.37 -57.90 8.49
N SER A 76 20.27 -57.48 9.78
CA SER A 76 21.30 -57.22 10.85
C SER A 76 22.61 -56.41 10.56
N HIS A 77 23.36 -55.79 11.49
CA HIS A 77 23.39 -55.64 12.96
C HIS A 77 24.49 -54.60 13.34
N GLN A 78 24.36 -53.99 14.54
CA GLN A 78 25.39 -53.47 15.49
C GLN A 78 26.27 -52.26 15.08
N LYS A 79 26.27 -51.12 15.81
CA LYS A 79 26.66 -50.76 17.20
C LYS A 79 28.17 -50.46 17.35
N GLY A 80 28.52 -49.21 17.68
CA GLY A 80 29.85 -48.80 18.17
C GLY A 80 30.15 -47.29 18.04
N GLU A 81 29.97 -46.53 19.14
CA GLU A 81 30.68 -45.27 19.43
C GLU A 81 32.02 -45.58 20.17
N PRO A 82 32.83 -44.60 20.64
CA PRO A 82 33.38 -43.38 20.03
C PRO A 82 34.93 -43.29 20.26
N SER A 83 35.63 -42.28 19.72
CA SER A 83 36.74 -41.57 20.41
C SER A 83 37.44 -40.48 19.57
N ASP A 84 37.50 -39.29 20.17
CA ASP A 84 38.57 -38.29 20.24
C ASP A 84 39.73 -38.28 19.24
N SER A 85 40.00 -37.11 18.63
CA SER A 85 41.01 -36.14 19.10
C SER A 85 41.57 -35.25 17.99
N SER A 86 41.56 -33.94 18.29
CA SER A 86 42.43 -32.83 17.87
C SER A 86 43.55 -33.06 16.83
N SER A 87 43.67 -32.17 15.85
CA SER A 87 44.71 -31.10 15.83
C SER A 87 44.77 -30.37 14.46
N GLU A 88 44.61 -29.04 14.52
CA GLU A 88 45.15 -28.08 13.55
C GLU A 88 46.69 -27.97 13.72
N PRO A 89 47.49 -27.53 12.72
CA PRO A 89 47.37 -26.18 12.15
C PRO A 89 47.76 -25.96 10.66
N LYS A 90 47.32 -24.80 10.16
CA LYS A 90 47.73 -24.06 8.95
C LYS A 90 49.23 -23.67 9.00
N PRO A 91 49.90 -23.38 7.86
CA PRO A 91 49.88 -22.00 7.35
C PRO A 91 50.00 -21.77 5.82
N GLN A 92 49.38 -20.64 5.42
CA GLN A 92 49.78 -19.59 4.46
C GLN A 92 50.48 -19.89 3.12
N GLY A 93 49.96 -19.25 2.06
CA GLY A 93 50.71 -18.90 0.84
C GLY A 93 49.84 -18.26 -0.24
N THR A 94 49.82 -16.92 -0.31
CA THR A 94 49.53 -16.09 -1.50
C THR A 94 50.56 -16.42 -2.61
N VAL A 95 50.39 -16.22 -3.94
CA VAL A 95 50.25 -14.96 -4.70
C VAL A 95 49.91 -15.27 -6.20
N ALA A 96 49.10 -14.40 -6.80
CA ALA A 96 49.06 -13.85 -8.19
C ALA A 96 49.34 -14.63 -9.50
N GLU A 97 48.49 -14.25 -10.48
CA GLU A 97 48.74 -13.91 -11.91
C GLU A 97 48.76 -14.98 -13.03
N THR A 98 47.88 -14.69 -14.01
CA THR A 98 47.58 -15.18 -15.38
C THR A 98 48.78 -15.07 -16.36
N PRO A 99 48.71 -15.36 -17.70
CA PRO A 99 47.72 -16.07 -18.54
C PRO A 99 48.36 -17.06 -19.57
N GLY A 100 47.54 -17.81 -20.33
CA GLY A 100 48.01 -18.63 -21.46
C GLY A 100 46.89 -19.10 -22.39
N ALA A 101 47.08 -18.91 -23.69
CA ALA A 101 46.10 -18.96 -24.77
C ALA A 101 46.07 -20.29 -25.57
N ALA A 102 45.21 -20.29 -26.61
CA ALA A 102 45.02 -21.25 -27.73
C ALA A 102 44.01 -22.39 -27.44
N SER A 103 43.11 -22.83 -28.33
CA SER A 103 43.01 -22.78 -29.80
C SER A 103 41.52 -22.96 -30.18
N ALA A 104 40.88 -22.05 -30.91
CA ALA A 104 40.61 -22.12 -32.36
C ALA A 104 40.14 -23.48 -32.93
N ALA A 105 38.88 -23.53 -33.36
CA ALA A 105 38.45 -24.20 -34.60
C ALA A 105 37.16 -23.52 -35.10
N ALA A 106 37.25 -22.97 -36.31
CA ALA A 106 36.22 -22.25 -37.03
C ALA A 106 35.40 -23.20 -37.92
N ALA A 107 34.14 -22.84 -38.18
CA ALA A 107 33.46 -23.17 -39.42
C ALA A 107 32.73 -21.90 -39.91
N GLU A 108 33.18 -21.43 -41.07
CA GLU A 108 32.82 -20.21 -41.77
C GLU A 108 31.90 -20.57 -42.95
N VAL A 109 30.73 -19.92 -43.07
CA VAL A 109 30.08 -19.56 -44.35
C VAL A 109 29.04 -18.47 -44.02
N GLY A 110 28.86 -17.35 -44.71
CA GLY A 110 29.60 -16.70 -45.78
C GLY A 110 29.17 -15.22 -45.80
N ARG A 111 30.07 -14.36 -46.28
CA ARG A 111 29.88 -12.91 -46.41
C ARG A 111 29.20 -12.60 -47.75
N PRO A 112 28.45 -11.50 -47.84
CA PRO A 112 28.87 -10.50 -48.81
C PRO A 112 29.00 -9.10 -48.19
N SER A 113 29.88 -8.33 -48.83
CA SER A 113 30.44 -7.08 -48.36
C SER A 113 29.62 -5.85 -48.79
N ARG A 114 29.60 -4.87 -47.88
CA ARG A 114 29.56 -3.40 -48.07
C ARG A 114 28.40 -2.77 -48.86
N SER A 115 27.62 -1.92 -48.16
CA SER A 115 27.49 -0.52 -48.60
C SER A 115 27.24 0.41 -47.40
N SER A 116 27.96 1.51 -47.39
CA SER A 116 27.79 2.67 -46.51
C SER A 116 26.55 3.47 -46.95
N ALA A 117 25.57 3.63 -46.06
CA ALA A 117 24.46 4.56 -46.22
C ALA A 117 24.13 5.18 -44.84
N GLY A 118 23.86 6.49 -44.83
CA GLY A 118 23.79 7.37 -43.66
C GLY A 118 22.67 7.11 -42.65
N PRO A 119 22.42 8.05 -41.71
CA PRO A 119 21.56 7.81 -40.55
C PRO A 119 20.10 7.67 -40.96
N GLY A 120 19.64 6.43 -41.06
CA GLY A 120 18.23 6.10 -41.26
C GLY A 120 17.41 6.48 -40.02
N LYS A 121 16.42 7.36 -40.21
CA LYS A 121 15.36 7.63 -39.23
C LYS A 121 14.74 6.30 -38.80
N LYS A 122 14.89 5.92 -37.52
CA LYS A 122 14.10 4.85 -36.91
C LYS A 122 12.62 5.19 -37.09
N LYS A 123 11.90 4.41 -37.91
CA LYS A 123 10.43 4.42 -37.93
C LYS A 123 9.97 4.03 -36.52
N ARG A 124 9.40 4.98 -35.78
CA ARG A 124 8.62 4.68 -34.57
C ARG A 124 7.49 3.74 -35.00
N GLY A 125 7.37 2.60 -34.34
CA GLY A 125 6.19 1.73 -34.49
C GLY A 125 4.91 2.52 -34.20
N PRO A 126 3.74 2.04 -34.64
CA PRO A 126 2.48 2.74 -34.41
C PRO A 126 2.32 3.00 -32.91
N SER A 127 2.12 4.27 -32.55
CA SER A 127 1.75 4.70 -31.21
C SER A 127 0.45 3.97 -30.84
N LEU A 128 0.56 2.93 -30.00
CA LEU A 128 -0.56 2.08 -29.57
C LEU A 128 -1.67 2.83 -28.81
N PHE A 129 -1.51 4.12 -28.55
CA PHE A 129 -2.41 4.89 -27.69
C PHE A 129 -2.59 6.31 -28.24
N THR A 130 -3.62 6.53 -29.05
CA THR A 130 -4.11 7.87 -29.42
C THR A 130 -5.44 8.13 -28.70
N GLU A 131 -5.82 9.40 -28.49
CA GLU A 131 -7.13 9.74 -27.90
C GLU A 131 -8.31 9.13 -28.67
N GLU A 132 -8.14 8.88 -29.98
CA GLU A 132 -9.14 8.28 -30.86
C GLU A 132 -9.42 6.79 -30.57
N THR A 133 -8.48 6.05 -29.98
CA THR A 133 -8.68 4.63 -29.63
C THR A 133 -9.25 4.41 -28.22
N MET A 134 -9.45 5.48 -27.43
CA MET A 134 -9.62 5.38 -25.96
C MET A 134 -11.05 5.51 -25.42
N GLY A 135 -12.07 5.74 -26.26
CA GLY A 135 -13.46 5.92 -25.81
C GLY A 135 -13.66 7.10 -24.82
N PRO A 136 -14.90 7.38 -24.38
CA PRO A 136 -15.15 8.45 -23.43
C PRO A 136 -14.62 8.07 -22.04
N SER A 137 -13.56 8.72 -21.57
CA SER A 137 -13.07 8.59 -20.19
C SER A 137 -14.15 9.09 -19.23
N LYS A 138 -14.66 8.24 -18.33
CA LYS A 138 -15.48 8.69 -17.19
C LYS A 138 -14.55 9.50 -16.28
N ARG A 139 -14.65 10.83 -16.30
CA ARG A 139 -13.78 11.67 -15.45
C ARG A 139 -14.44 11.86 -14.09
N HIS A 140 -13.74 11.54 -13.01
CA HIS A 140 -14.23 11.84 -11.68
C HIS A 140 -14.37 13.37 -11.51
N PRO A 141 -15.55 13.88 -11.10
CA PRO A 141 -15.92 15.29 -11.27
C PRO A 141 -15.03 16.28 -10.51
N CYS A 142 -14.38 15.85 -9.43
CA CYS A 142 -13.53 16.71 -8.60
C CYS A 142 -12.02 16.60 -8.87
N LEU A 143 -11.56 15.81 -9.85
CA LEU A 143 -10.12 15.64 -10.09
C LEU A 143 -9.38 16.96 -10.37
N LYS A 144 -10.04 17.90 -11.05
CA LYS A 144 -9.48 19.24 -11.29
C LYS A 144 -9.33 20.03 -9.98
N THR A 145 -10.32 19.93 -9.10
CA THR A 145 -10.30 20.59 -7.80
C THR A 145 -9.22 20.00 -6.90
N LEU A 146 -9.11 18.66 -6.86
CA LEU A 146 -8.08 17.96 -6.12
C LEU A 146 -6.67 18.33 -6.64
N ALA A 147 -6.47 18.35 -7.96
CA ALA A 147 -5.21 18.78 -8.56
C ALA A 147 -4.84 20.21 -8.19
N ALA A 148 -5.79 21.15 -8.31
CA ALA A 148 -5.56 22.54 -7.94
C ALA A 148 -5.26 22.72 -6.44
N ALA A 149 -5.84 21.89 -5.57
CA ALA A 149 -5.54 21.90 -4.14
C ALA A 149 -4.14 21.36 -3.84
N VAL A 150 -3.72 20.28 -4.51
CA VAL A 150 -2.38 19.72 -4.40
C VAL A 150 -1.32 20.72 -4.88
N GLU A 151 -1.51 21.31 -6.06
CA GLU A 151 -0.62 22.34 -6.60
C GLU A 151 -0.52 23.55 -5.66
N ARG A 152 -1.64 23.94 -5.02
CA ARG A 152 -1.67 25.08 -4.11
C ARG A 152 -0.82 24.85 -2.85
N PHE A 153 -1.00 23.73 -2.16
CA PHE A 153 -0.21 23.50 -0.94
C PHE A 153 1.28 23.27 -1.26
N GLN A 154 1.59 22.67 -2.42
CA GLN A 154 2.97 22.51 -2.90
C GLN A 154 3.61 23.87 -3.22
N ALA A 155 2.88 24.77 -3.88
CA ALA A 155 3.35 26.13 -4.16
C ALA A 155 3.52 26.98 -2.88
N GLN A 156 2.78 26.66 -1.83
CA GLN A 156 2.94 27.24 -0.49
C GLN A 156 4.07 26.60 0.32
N HIS A 157 4.71 25.55 -0.21
CA HIS A 157 5.71 24.75 0.49
C HIS A 157 5.22 24.26 1.85
N LEU A 158 3.93 23.88 1.95
CA LEU A 158 3.43 23.24 3.17
C LEU A 158 4.17 21.92 3.35
N THR A 159 4.51 21.60 4.59
CA THR A 159 5.22 20.38 4.96
C THR A 159 4.62 19.78 6.22
N GLY A 160 4.95 18.51 6.48
CA GLY A 160 4.58 17.83 7.72
C GLY A 160 3.06 17.83 7.95
N ARG A 161 2.65 18.19 9.17
CA ARG A 161 1.23 18.14 9.59
C ARG A 161 0.32 19.09 8.81
N ASP A 162 0.83 20.25 8.41
CA ASP A 162 0.05 21.22 7.64
C ASP A 162 -0.21 20.71 6.22
N ALA A 163 0.79 20.07 5.60
CA ALA A 163 0.62 19.41 4.31
C ALA A 163 -0.36 18.24 4.40
N ALA A 164 -0.22 17.39 5.42
CA ALA A 164 -1.15 16.27 5.66
C ALA A 164 -2.59 16.78 5.82
N LYS A 165 -2.79 17.81 6.65
CA LYS A 165 -4.10 18.43 6.84
C LYS A 165 -4.68 18.95 5.53
N ALA A 166 -3.90 19.74 4.77
CA ALA A 166 -4.35 20.32 3.51
C ALA A 166 -4.67 19.26 2.45
N PHE A 167 -3.86 18.19 2.39
CA PHE A 167 -4.09 17.07 1.50
C PHE A 167 -5.38 16.33 1.86
N VAL A 168 -5.59 16.01 3.14
CA VAL A 168 -6.79 15.30 3.58
C VAL A 168 -8.05 16.18 3.48
N ASP A 169 -7.94 17.49 3.69
CA ASP A 169 -9.02 18.45 3.37
C ASP A 169 -9.43 18.30 1.89
N ALA A 170 -8.45 18.30 0.98
CA ALA A 170 -8.70 18.24 -0.46
C ALA A 170 -9.37 16.94 -0.91
N ILE A 171 -8.96 15.78 -0.37
CA ILE A 171 -9.59 14.50 -0.73
C ILE A 171 -11.02 14.41 -0.20
N GLN A 172 -11.30 14.96 1.00
CA GLN A 172 -12.65 15.01 1.56
C GLN A 172 -13.58 15.93 0.76
N GLU A 173 -13.11 17.10 0.35
CA GLU A 173 -13.85 18.00 -0.55
C GLU A 173 -14.14 17.33 -1.91
N CYS A 174 -13.26 16.43 -2.35
CA CYS A 174 -13.46 15.60 -3.54
C CYS A 174 -14.48 14.45 -3.30
N GLY A 175 -14.98 14.29 -2.08
CA GLY A 175 -15.93 13.24 -1.70
C GLY A 175 -15.30 11.85 -1.62
N ILE A 176 -13.97 11.76 -1.50
CA ILE A 176 -13.28 10.50 -1.25
C ILE A 176 -13.59 10.05 0.18
N GLN A 177 -13.89 8.75 0.33
CA GLN A 177 -14.25 8.14 1.60
C GLN A 177 -13.24 7.08 2.06
N VAL A 178 -12.41 6.56 1.15
CA VAL A 178 -11.40 5.52 1.43
C VAL A 178 -10.13 5.82 0.67
N VAL A 179 -8.99 5.55 1.30
CA VAL A 179 -7.68 5.56 0.64
C VAL A 179 -7.21 4.12 0.44
N ALA A 180 -6.84 3.77 -0.79
CA ALA A 180 -6.15 2.55 -1.14
C ALA A 180 -4.71 2.92 -1.54
N SER A 181 -3.71 2.36 -0.86
CA SER A 181 -2.31 2.67 -1.12
C SER A 181 -1.56 1.44 -1.58
N ASP A 182 -0.74 1.57 -2.62
CA ASP A 182 0.36 0.65 -2.81
C ASP A 182 1.38 0.78 -1.66
N TYR A 183 2.32 -0.17 -1.59
CA TYR A 183 3.23 -0.34 -0.48
C TYR A 183 4.67 0.03 -0.87
N ASP A 184 5.26 -0.71 -1.81
CA ASP A 184 6.66 -0.53 -2.23
C ASP A 184 6.79 0.78 -2.98
N ARG A 185 7.79 1.61 -2.63
CA ARG A 185 8.02 2.95 -3.23
C ARG A 185 6.81 3.91 -3.23
N THR A 186 5.75 3.55 -2.53
CA THR A 186 4.56 4.35 -2.29
C THR A 186 4.49 4.69 -0.81
N ALA A 187 4.19 3.73 0.06
CA ALA A 187 4.17 3.98 1.50
C ALA A 187 5.57 3.96 2.12
N ILE A 188 6.40 3.01 1.69
CA ILE A 188 7.80 2.87 2.10
C ILE A 188 8.75 3.41 1.04
N SER A 189 9.96 3.77 1.42
CA SER A 189 10.95 4.33 0.49
C SER A 189 11.70 3.28 -0.35
N VAL A 190 11.61 2.01 0.01
CA VAL A 190 12.34 0.92 -0.66
C VAL A 190 11.39 -0.03 -1.39
N HIS A 191 11.96 -0.88 -2.25
CA HIS A 191 11.23 -1.96 -2.91
C HIS A 191 11.53 -3.27 -2.17
N SER A 192 10.55 -3.81 -1.44
CA SER A 192 10.69 -5.04 -0.67
C SER A 192 10.84 -6.29 -1.55
N GLY A 193 10.30 -6.23 -2.78
CA GLY A 193 10.26 -7.40 -3.66
C GLY A 193 9.11 -8.34 -3.30
N GLY A 194 8.04 -7.82 -2.68
CA GLY A 194 6.87 -8.60 -2.30
C GLY A 194 6.98 -9.30 -0.94
N SER A 195 8.15 -9.35 -0.32
CA SER A 195 8.33 -9.95 1.01
C SER A 195 9.57 -9.42 1.73
N ALA A 196 9.66 -9.59 3.05
CA ALA A 196 10.86 -9.29 3.83
C ALA A 196 11.06 -10.28 4.99
N ARG A 197 12.26 -10.38 5.53
CA ARG A 197 12.49 -11.12 6.79
C ARG A 197 11.93 -10.32 7.96
N ARG A 198 11.50 -10.99 9.03
CA ARG A 198 10.92 -10.34 10.22
C ARG A 198 11.89 -9.40 10.96
N ASP A 199 13.20 -9.58 10.74
CA ASP A 199 14.28 -8.78 11.32
C ASP A 199 14.88 -7.75 10.35
N ASP A 200 14.34 -7.65 9.13
CA ASP A 200 14.86 -6.75 8.09
C ASP A 200 14.41 -5.30 8.31
N LEU A 201 15.07 -4.61 9.24
CA LEU A 201 14.79 -3.22 9.56
C LEU A 201 15.01 -2.26 8.38
N SER A 202 15.75 -2.66 7.34
CA SER A 202 15.93 -1.83 6.14
C SER A 202 14.63 -1.70 5.33
N VAL A 203 13.75 -2.70 5.41
CA VAL A 203 12.40 -2.66 4.83
C VAL A 203 11.37 -2.23 5.89
N LEU A 204 11.39 -2.87 7.07
CA LEU A 204 10.36 -2.65 8.09
C LEU A 204 10.41 -1.24 8.70
N GLY A 205 11.58 -0.60 8.71
CA GLY A 205 11.76 0.78 9.16
C GLY A 205 11.57 1.85 8.08
N ALA A 206 11.26 1.45 6.84
CA ALA A 206 11.31 2.34 5.66
C ALA A 206 10.02 3.13 5.39
N LEU A 207 9.02 3.09 6.30
CA LEU A 207 7.81 3.88 6.14
C LEU A 207 8.16 5.37 6.12
N THR A 208 7.77 6.06 5.05
CA THR A 208 8.16 7.44 4.84
C THR A 208 7.53 8.37 5.90
N PRO A 209 8.23 9.44 6.33
CA PRO A 209 7.70 10.38 7.32
C PRO A 209 6.37 11.00 6.91
N ASP A 210 6.22 11.41 5.64
CA ASP A 210 5.00 12.04 5.16
C ASP A 210 3.83 11.06 5.08
N PHE A 211 4.08 9.79 4.71
CA PHE A 211 3.03 8.77 4.76
C PHE A 211 2.55 8.48 6.18
N LYS A 212 3.44 8.54 7.19
CA LYS A 212 3.04 8.45 8.61
C LYS A 212 2.06 9.56 8.98
N LEU A 213 2.39 10.80 8.61
CA LEU A 213 1.56 11.96 8.89
C LEU A 213 0.23 11.92 8.12
N LEU A 214 0.24 11.41 6.89
CA LEU A 214 -0.98 11.14 6.14
C LEU A 214 -1.87 10.14 6.88
N GLY A 215 -1.32 8.99 7.28
CA GLY A 215 -2.08 7.95 7.99
C GLY A 215 -2.67 8.43 9.32
N GLU A 216 -1.91 9.20 10.10
CA GLU A 216 -2.38 9.87 11.32
C GLU A 216 -3.58 10.80 11.04
N GLU A 217 -3.45 11.64 10.01
CA GLU A 217 -4.49 12.62 9.66
C GLU A 217 -5.74 11.94 9.09
N LEU A 218 -5.61 10.89 8.28
CA LEU A 218 -6.71 10.06 7.81
C LEU A 218 -7.48 9.44 8.98
N THR A 219 -6.74 8.86 9.94
CA THR A 219 -7.31 8.27 11.17
C THR A 219 -8.08 9.31 11.98
N ARG A 220 -7.52 10.51 12.16
CA ARG A 220 -8.16 11.63 12.89
C ARG A 220 -9.51 12.03 12.27
N ARG A 221 -9.71 11.75 10.99
CA ARG A 221 -10.93 12.10 10.23
C ARG A 221 -11.81 10.90 9.90
N ASN A 222 -11.51 9.72 10.45
CA ASN A 222 -12.22 8.47 10.19
C ASN A 222 -12.25 8.10 8.69
N ILE A 223 -11.17 8.36 7.97
CA ILE A 223 -11.00 7.90 6.58
C ILE A 223 -10.14 6.64 6.63
N PRO A 224 -10.68 5.44 6.38
CA PRO A 224 -9.90 4.22 6.44
C PRO A 224 -8.88 4.16 5.30
N ILE A 225 -7.70 3.60 5.63
CA ILE A 225 -6.66 3.28 4.67
C ILE A 225 -6.52 1.77 4.52
N TYR A 226 -6.50 1.30 3.27
CA TYR A 226 -6.22 -0.06 2.89
C TYR A 226 -4.92 -0.12 2.08
N PHE A 227 -4.18 -1.21 2.22
CA PHE A 227 -3.03 -1.47 1.35
C PHE A 227 -3.43 -2.40 0.21
N VAL A 228 -3.07 -2.03 -1.02
CA VAL A 228 -3.33 -2.76 -2.26
C VAL A 228 -2.01 -3.03 -2.96
N THR A 229 -1.37 -4.15 -2.66
CA THR A 229 0.03 -4.40 -3.06
C THR A 229 0.18 -5.71 -3.83
N PHE A 230 1.23 -5.80 -4.64
CA PHE A 230 1.65 -7.02 -5.33
C PHE A 230 2.61 -7.83 -4.43
N SER A 231 2.18 -8.08 -3.20
CA SER A 231 2.92 -8.83 -2.18
C SER A 231 2.02 -9.97 -1.72
N ASP A 232 2.17 -11.15 -2.32
CA ASP A 232 1.23 -12.25 -2.10
C ASP A 232 1.57 -13.09 -0.87
N LYS A 233 0.52 -13.57 -0.18
CA LYS A 233 0.69 -14.49 0.95
C LYS A 233 1.44 -15.78 0.59
N GLY A 234 1.45 -16.21 -0.67
CA GLY A 234 2.23 -17.35 -1.17
C GLY A 234 3.75 -17.14 -1.09
N GLU A 235 4.19 -15.91 -0.86
CA GLU A 235 5.60 -15.57 -0.59
C GLU A 235 5.98 -15.69 0.90
N ASN A 236 5.01 -15.95 1.80
CA ASN A 236 5.31 -16.29 3.19
C ASN A 236 6.02 -17.64 3.26
N ARG A 237 7.35 -17.64 3.34
CA ARG A 237 8.18 -18.85 3.37
C ARG A 237 9.28 -18.71 4.42
N GLY A 238 9.40 -19.71 5.30
CA GLY A 238 10.39 -19.72 6.37
C GLY A 238 10.23 -18.52 7.30
N ASP A 239 11.24 -17.66 7.34
CA ASP A 239 11.28 -16.44 8.16
C ASP A 239 10.77 -15.18 7.43
N ARG A 240 10.35 -15.30 6.17
CA ARG A 240 9.82 -14.20 5.37
C ARG A 240 8.33 -13.99 5.58
N ILE A 241 7.94 -12.72 5.59
CA ILE A 241 6.57 -12.23 5.68
C ILE A 241 6.23 -11.39 4.45
N ALA A 242 4.98 -11.49 4.01
CA ALA A 242 4.39 -10.81 2.84
C ALA A 242 2.96 -10.35 3.18
N ALA A 243 2.36 -9.54 2.31
CA ALA A 243 0.99 -9.02 2.43
C ALA A 243 0.73 -8.32 3.79
N GLY A 244 -0.38 -8.67 4.45
CA GLY A 244 -0.79 -8.11 5.75
C GLY A 244 0.30 -8.15 6.82
N PRO A 245 0.89 -9.33 7.12
CA PRO A 245 1.99 -9.44 8.07
C PRO A 245 3.17 -8.50 7.80
N LEU A 246 3.54 -8.29 6.53
CA LEU A 246 4.61 -7.37 6.15
C LEU A 246 4.23 -5.92 6.48
N VAL A 247 3.05 -5.48 6.05
CA VAL A 247 2.56 -4.12 6.33
C VAL A 247 2.46 -3.88 7.84
N GLU A 248 1.88 -4.82 8.60
CA GLU A 248 1.75 -4.70 10.06
C GLU A 248 3.11 -4.57 10.75
N ALA A 249 4.07 -5.43 10.37
CA ALA A 249 5.43 -5.37 10.91
C ALA A 249 6.11 -4.03 10.59
N THR A 250 5.90 -3.49 9.39
CA THR A 250 6.43 -2.19 8.97
C THR A 250 5.83 -1.03 9.75
N LEU A 251 4.49 -0.98 9.88
CA LEU A 251 3.82 0.06 10.67
C LEU A 251 4.32 0.06 12.11
N LYS A 252 4.46 -1.13 12.70
CA LYS A 252 4.99 -1.31 14.07
C LYS A 252 6.45 -0.87 14.20
N ALA A 253 7.35 -1.39 13.35
CA ALA A 253 8.78 -1.06 13.41
C ALA A 253 9.05 0.42 13.13
N SER A 254 8.19 1.04 12.33
CA SER A 254 8.26 2.45 12.00
C SER A 254 7.58 3.38 13.02
N ASN A 255 7.02 2.85 14.12
CA ASN A 255 6.24 3.59 15.12
C ASN A 255 5.12 4.44 14.50
N ALA A 256 4.40 3.88 13.52
CA ALA A 256 3.26 4.55 12.90
C ALA A 256 2.10 4.67 13.91
N ASN A 257 1.49 5.86 13.99
CA ASN A 257 0.34 6.11 14.86
C ASN A 257 -0.98 6.05 14.07
N PHE A 258 -1.12 5.01 13.25
CA PHE A 258 -2.34 4.65 12.53
C PHE A 258 -2.31 3.14 12.22
N GLU A 259 -3.47 2.58 11.91
CA GLU A 259 -3.61 1.18 11.53
C GLU A 259 -4.13 1.06 10.10
N ALA A 260 -3.72 0.00 9.41
CA ALA A 260 -4.34 -0.38 8.14
C ALA A 260 -5.68 -1.07 8.42
N GLN A 261 -6.74 -0.64 7.75
CA GLN A 261 -8.06 -1.27 7.86
C GLN A 261 -8.10 -2.67 7.19
N GLY A 262 -7.21 -2.89 6.23
CA GLY A 262 -7.02 -4.18 5.58
C GLY A 262 -5.88 -4.14 4.57
N VAL A 263 -5.39 -5.32 4.18
CA VAL A 263 -4.33 -5.48 3.18
C VAL A 263 -4.77 -6.51 2.15
N PHE A 264 -4.83 -6.09 0.90
CA PHE A 264 -5.06 -6.95 -0.26
C PHE A 264 -3.74 -7.11 -0.99
N GLY A 265 -2.99 -8.13 -0.57
CA GLY A 265 -1.71 -8.51 -1.15
C GLY A 265 -1.89 -9.66 -2.14
N TYR A 266 -2.30 -9.36 -3.36
CA TYR A 266 -2.47 -10.37 -4.43
C TYR A 266 -1.45 -10.09 -5.53
N TYR A 267 -0.67 -11.10 -5.92
CA TYR A 267 0.31 -10.96 -7.01
C TYR A 267 -0.20 -11.63 -8.28
N PRO A 268 -0.56 -10.88 -9.35
CA PRO A 268 -1.26 -11.42 -10.52
C PRO A 268 -0.62 -12.67 -11.16
N PRO A 269 0.72 -12.81 -11.27
CA PRO A 269 1.33 -14.02 -11.80
C PRO A 269 0.96 -15.32 -11.08
N PHE A 270 0.61 -15.26 -9.79
CA PHE A 270 0.15 -16.43 -9.03
C PHE A 270 -1.31 -16.82 -9.30
N TYR A 271 -2.02 -16.04 -10.12
CA TYR A 271 -3.43 -16.23 -10.44
C TYR A 271 -3.63 -16.25 -11.96
N SER A 272 -2.76 -17.00 -12.64
CA SER A 272 -2.75 -17.14 -14.10
C SER A 272 -3.52 -18.37 -14.58
N GLU A 273 -3.62 -19.43 -13.77
CA GLU A 273 -4.34 -20.65 -14.11
C GLU A 273 -5.74 -20.71 -13.46
N PRO A 274 -6.72 -21.41 -14.07
CA PRO A 274 -8.09 -21.50 -13.57
C PRO A 274 -8.21 -21.94 -12.10
N GLU A 275 -7.41 -22.91 -11.68
CA GLU A 275 -7.34 -23.40 -10.31
C GLU A 275 -6.94 -22.33 -9.28
N ASP A 276 -6.19 -21.32 -9.71
CA ASP A 276 -5.69 -20.25 -8.84
C ASP A 276 -6.67 -19.06 -8.79
N TYR A 277 -7.20 -18.63 -9.95
CA TYR A 277 -8.07 -17.44 -10.01
C TYR A 277 -9.55 -17.75 -9.72
N ALA A 278 -10.05 -18.95 -10.01
CA ALA A 278 -11.45 -19.29 -9.77
C ALA A 278 -11.85 -19.22 -8.28
N PRO A 279 -11.01 -19.64 -7.31
CA PRO A 279 -11.29 -19.43 -5.88
C PRO A 279 -11.44 -17.96 -5.48
N LEU A 280 -10.90 -17.02 -6.24
CA LEU A 280 -11.08 -15.58 -6.04
C LEU A 280 -12.38 -15.03 -6.66
N GLY A 281 -13.17 -15.88 -7.30
CA GLY A 281 -14.38 -15.51 -8.03
C GLY A 281 -14.11 -14.88 -9.39
N LEU A 282 -12.90 -15.07 -9.94
CA LEU A 282 -12.54 -14.61 -11.27
C LEU A 282 -12.88 -15.67 -12.32
N SER A 283 -13.25 -15.22 -13.52
CA SER A 283 -13.53 -16.09 -14.68
C SER A 283 -12.39 -16.11 -15.71
N ALA A 284 -11.32 -15.38 -15.44
CA ALA A 284 -10.13 -15.22 -16.26
C ALA A 284 -8.93 -14.91 -15.34
N PRO A 285 -7.69 -14.99 -15.85
CA PRO A 285 -6.51 -14.60 -15.08
C PRO A 285 -6.66 -13.24 -14.40
N MET A 286 -6.05 -13.08 -13.22
CA MET A 286 -6.09 -11.83 -12.49
C MET A 286 -5.53 -10.68 -13.35
N PRO A 287 -6.23 -9.53 -13.45
CA PRO A 287 -5.68 -8.36 -14.12
C PRO A 287 -4.33 -7.94 -13.55
N THR A 288 -3.42 -7.48 -14.41
CA THR A 288 -2.09 -7.03 -13.99
C THR A 288 -2.07 -5.58 -13.49
N ASP A 289 -3.24 -4.98 -13.27
CA ASP A 289 -3.42 -3.66 -12.68
C ASP A 289 -4.15 -3.79 -11.32
N LYS A 290 -4.38 -2.65 -10.66
CA LYS A 290 -5.05 -2.62 -9.33
C LYS A 290 -6.57 -2.82 -9.38
N SER A 291 -7.18 -3.09 -10.53
CA SER A 291 -8.66 -3.19 -10.63
C SER A 291 -9.24 -4.24 -9.69
N PHE A 292 -8.62 -5.43 -9.61
CA PHE A 292 -9.05 -6.47 -8.69
C PHE A 292 -8.90 -6.03 -7.22
N HIS A 293 -7.75 -5.45 -6.86
CA HIS A 293 -7.47 -5.00 -5.49
C HIS A 293 -8.44 -3.91 -5.04
N ILE A 294 -8.72 -2.94 -5.89
CA ILE A 294 -9.70 -1.88 -5.61
C ILE A 294 -11.10 -2.47 -5.44
N GLN A 295 -11.48 -3.48 -6.25
CA GLN A 295 -12.74 -4.18 -6.06
C GLN A 295 -12.83 -4.84 -4.68
N GLN A 296 -11.73 -5.42 -4.18
CA GLN A 296 -11.69 -6.00 -2.83
C GLN A 296 -11.82 -4.91 -1.75
N VAL A 297 -11.17 -3.76 -1.92
CA VAL A 297 -11.35 -2.59 -1.03
C VAL A 297 -12.81 -2.14 -1.03
N SER A 298 -13.43 -2.02 -2.19
CA SER A 298 -14.85 -1.63 -2.32
C SER A 298 -15.77 -2.61 -1.60
N LYS A 299 -15.56 -3.92 -1.79
CA LYS A 299 -16.33 -4.97 -1.09
C LYS A 299 -16.17 -4.91 0.43
N ALA A 300 -14.95 -4.74 0.92
CA ALA A 300 -14.66 -4.73 2.36
C ALA A 300 -15.14 -3.45 3.07
N SER A 301 -15.04 -2.30 2.40
CA SER A 301 -15.44 -1.01 2.96
C SER A 301 -16.92 -0.67 2.73
N GLY A 302 -17.58 -1.30 1.76
CA GLY A 302 -18.92 -0.91 1.30
C GLY A 302 -18.94 0.40 0.51
N VAL A 303 -17.77 0.99 0.22
CA VAL A 303 -17.64 2.26 -0.51
C VAL A 303 -17.47 1.97 -2.00
N PRO A 304 -18.20 2.66 -2.90
CA PRO A 304 -18.07 2.44 -4.34
C PRO A 304 -16.71 2.92 -4.86
N GLU A 305 -16.22 2.31 -5.94
CA GLU A 305 -14.87 2.55 -6.47
C GLU A 305 -14.58 4.01 -6.83
N ASP A 306 -15.59 4.77 -7.26
CA ASP A 306 -15.45 6.20 -7.57
C ASP A 306 -15.19 7.07 -6.32
N LYS A 307 -15.40 6.53 -5.12
CA LYS A 307 -15.13 7.19 -3.83
C LYS A 307 -13.85 6.69 -3.16
N ILE A 308 -13.07 5.85 -3.86
CA ILE A 308 -11.77 5.35 -3.42
C ILE A 308 -10.67 6.15 -4.12
N LEU A 309 -9.70 6.64 -3.35
CA LEU A 309 -8.48 7.25 -3.88
C LEU A 309 -7.36 6.22 -3.90
N LEU A 310 -6.75 6.00 -5.06
CA LEU A 310 -5.54 5.20 -5.21
C LEU A 310 -4.28 6.07 -5.02
N LEU A 311 -3.35 5.64 -4.17
CA LEU A 311 -1.98 6.13 -4.11
C LEU A 311 -1.05 5.05 -4.67
N ASP A 312 -0.24 5.36 -5.67
CA ASP A 312 0.64 4.37 -6.31
C ASP A 312 1.82 5.07 -7.00
N ASP A 313 3.01 4.51 -6.92
CA ASP A 313 4.19 4.97 -7.67
C ASP A 313 4.21 4.40 -9.09
N ASP A 314 3.54 3.26 -9.32
CA ASP A 314 3.34 2.76 -10.68
C ASP A 314 2.23 3.56 -11.36
N ARG A 315 2.72 4.41 -12.23
CA ARG A 315 1.90 5.22 -13.11
C ARG A 315 0.85 4.42 -13.91
N ALA A 316 1.16 3.21 -14.37
CA ALA A 316 0.22 2.41 -15.16
C ALA A 316 -1.02 2.05 -14.32
N ASN A 317 -0.82 1.72 -13.04
CA ASN A 317 -1.92 1.47 -12.10
C ASN A 317 -2.79 2.71 -11.92
N CYS A 318 -2.18 3.88 -11.69
CA CYS A 318 -2.90 5.14 -11.57
C CYS A 318 -3.73 5.47 -12.82
N VAL A 319 -3.13 5.34 -14.00
CA VAL A 319 -3.80 5.65 -15.28
C VAL A 319 -4.96 4.70 -15.55
N ASN A 320 -4.77 3.40 -15.31
CA ASN A 320 -5.81 2.40 -15.54
C ASN A 320 -7.01 2.62 -14.60
N PHE A 321 -6.75 2.94 -13.33
CA PHE A 321 -7.82 3.25 -12.39
C PHE A 321 -8.57 4.55 -12.73
N CYS A 322 -7.86 5.59 -13.17
CA CYS A 322 -8.53 6.80 -13.65
C CYS A 322 -9.34 6.59 -14.93
N ARG A 323 -8.96 5.64 -15.80
CA ARG A 323 -9.75 5.29 -16.99
C ARG A 323 -11.09 4.64 -16.64
N SER A 324 -11.17 3.87 -15.56
CA SER A 324 -12.43 3.26 -15.10
C SER A 324 -13.34 4.26 -14.37
N GLY A 325 -12.84 5.45 -14.04
CA GLY A 325 -13.58 6.52 -13.37
C GLY A 325 -13.15 6.80 -11.93
N GLY A 326 -12.10 6.12 -11.45
CA GLY A 326 -11.52 6.34 -10.13
C GLY A 326 -10.66 7.60 -10.03
N ALA A 327 -10.27 7.94 -8.80
CA ALA A 327 -9.30 8.98 -8.51
C ALA A 327 -7.96 8.37 -8.12
N ALA A 328 -6.86 8.88 -8.69
CA ALA A 328 -5.52 8.41 -8.38
C ALA A 328 -4.55 9.57 -8.18
N ILE A 329 -3.60 9.36 -7.28
CA ILE A 329 -2.43 10.20 -7.05
C ILE A 329 -1.19 9.35 -7.31
N HIS A 330 -0.39 9.81 -8.25
CA HIS A 330 0.89 9.22 -8.59
C HIS A 330 1.96 9.75 -7.64
N VAL A 331 2.66 8.84 -6.97
CA VAL A 331 3.83 9.12 -6.12
C VAL A 331 5.07 9.16 -6.99
N SER A 332 5.56 10.36 -7.32
CA SER A 332 6.59 10.56 -8.35
C SER A 332 8.02 10.68 -7.83
N GLY A 333 8.23 10.61 -6.51
CA GLY A 333 9.53 10.82 -5.87
C GLY A 333 10.50 9.64 -5.95
N HIS A 334 10.05 8.45 -6.36
CA HIS A 334 10.78 7.17 -6.35
C HIS A 334 11.28 6.66 -4.99
N GLU A 335 11.20 7.50 -3.95
CA GLU A 335 11.63 7.24 -2.57
C GLU A 335 10.42 7.15 -1.60
N GLY A 336 9.24 6.77 -2.11
CA GLY A 336 8.00 6.76 -1.35
C GLY A 336 7.27 8.11 -1.35
N PHE A 337 6.19 8.16 -0.56
CA PHE A 337 5.27 9.27 -0.50
C PHE A 337 5.92 10.51 0.14
N ASP A 338 5.81 11.63 -0.56
CA ASP A 338 6.24 12.96 -0.15
C ASP A 338 5.18 13.93 -0.68
N PHE A 339 4.64 14.80 0.20
CA PHE A 339 3.61 15.76 -0.21
C PHE A 339 4.08 16.72 -1.31
N GLY A 340 5.38 17.01 -1.39
CA GLY A 340 6.02 17.76 -2.46
C GLY A 340 6.23 16.99 -3.77
N ALA A 341 6.11 15.67 -3.76
CA ALA A 341 6.39 14.80 -4.90
C ALA A 341 5.18 13.94 -5.35
N VAL A 342 3.96 14.38 -5.08
CA VAL A 342 2.72 13.75 -5.54
C VAL A 342 2.06 14.52 -6.69
N ARG A 343 1.39 13.79 -7.59
CA ARG A 343 0.65 14.37 -8.71
C ARG A 343 -0.73 13.71 -8.90
N VAL A 344 -1.77 14.53 -8.98
CA VAL A 344 -3.13 14.06 -9.26
C VAL A 344 -3.26 13.68 -10.73
N VAL A 345 -3.80 12.50 -11.02
CA VAL A 345 -3.98 12.03 -12.39
C VAL A 345 -5.28 12.61 -12.97
N VAL A 346 -5.18 13.75 -13.67
CA VAL A 346 -6.35 14.46 -14.24
C VAL A 346 -6.65 14.11 -15.70
N LYS A 347 -5.66 13.61 -16.45
CA LYS A 347 -5.83 13.04 -17.78
C LYS A 347 -4.85 11.88 -17.96
N PRO A 348 -5.29 10.73 -18.52
CA PRO A 348 -4.39 9.64 -18.89
C PRO A 348 -3.22 10.07 -19.79
N SER A 349 -3.46 11.05 -20.67
CA SER A 349 -2.49 11.57 -21.64
C SER A 349 -1.43 12.51 -21.04
N LEU A 350 -1.72 13.18 -19.91
CA LEU A 350 -0.82 14.18 -19.32
C LEU A 350 0.39 13.57 -18.60
N ILE A 351 0.45 12.25 -18.51
CA ILE A 351 1.55 11.60 -17.83
C ILE A 351 2.60 11.14 -18.85
N MET A 352 2.33 11.04 -20.17
CA MET A 352 3.26 10.47 -21.19
C MET A 352 4.46 11.38 -21.54
N GLN A 353 4.75 12.37 -20.72
CA GLN A 353 5.88 13.29 -20.89
C GLN A 353 7.03 12.93 -19.97
#